data_AF-A0A2N2CPP3-F1
#
_entry.id   AF-A0A2N2CPP3-F1
#
_cell.length_a   1.000
_cell.length_b   1.000
_cell.length_c   1.000
_cell.angle_alpha   90.00
_cell.angle_beta   90.00
_cell.angle_gamma   90.00
#
_symmetry.space_group_name_H-M   'P 1'
#
loop_
_entity.id
_entity.type
_entity.pdbx_description
1 polymer ?
#
loop_
_entity_poly.entity_id
_entity_poly.type
_entity_poly.pdbx_seq_one_letter_code
_entity_poly.pdbx_strand_id
1 'polypeptide(L)'
;MDELKAKELVVQAGLELVKNGLIARTWGNVSCRLDDKYFVITPSGREYESLTSSEIVKCKIEDGSYEGDIKPSSEKGVHALVYRKRPEATFVIHTHQLQASAASVLNKTEIPASLSSEGEPIPLAEYGLPSTKKLVNGVEKALERTKGRAVIMSHHGTVCFGADDRKTFDRALALEIDSKNYIEKIYEEASGKKPKNERDIYSQYLGGKAKFPDKPLMLGSSRRTENGFILSLNGQESEYKLELKVMPLEAALHAEIYRKRKDINYIAYADSAPLLAVSAAKTSLVAILDDFAQIEGRRANCSKSAAPFDVVRALAKRAGVLVSGNGALCCGATESDAHAVLLVMEKNAYAQIAASLMGKPRSLSFIDCLIMRTVYKLSYSKKK
;
A
#
# COMPACT_ATOMS: atom_id res chain seq x y z
N MET A 1 -15.19 -7.87 -27.87
CA MET A 1 -14.67 -9.08 -27.19
C MET A 1 -15.85 -9.81 -26.56
N ASP A 2 -15.82 -11.15 -26.51
CA ASP A 2 -16.82 -11.91 -25.75
C ASP A 2 -16.78 -11.54 -24.26
N GLU A 3 -17.96 -11.38 -23.63
CA GLU A 3 -18.04 -10.87 -22.26
C GLU A 3 -17.51 -11.88 -21.23
N LEU A 4 -17.81 -13.17 -21.38
CA LEU A 4 -17.30 -14.20 -20.48
C LEU A 4 -15.77 -14.26 -20.56
N LYS A 5 -15.23 -14.23 -21.79
CA LYS A 5 -13.79 -14.21 -21.99
C LYS A 5 -13.11 -12.99 -21.35
N ALA A 6 -13.69 -11.80 -21.49
CA ALA A 6 -13.16 -10.59 -20.86
C ALA A 6 -13.16 -10.70 -19.33
N LYS A 7 -14.23 -11.25 -18.74
CA LYS A 7 -14.32 -11.47 -17.29
C LYS A 7 -13.27 -12.46 -16.79
N GLU A 8 -13.04 -13.55 -17.51
CA GLU A 8 -11.98 -14.50 -17.20
C GLU A 8 -10.60 -13.85 -17.25
N LEU A 9 -10.31 -13.03 -18.27
CA LEU A 9 -9.03 -12.30 -18.36
C LEU A 9 -8.81 -11.37 -17.16
N VAL A 10 -9.86 -10.67 -16.72
CA VAL A 10 -9.79 -9.79 -15.53
C VAL A 10 -9.46 -10.59 -14.26
N VAL A 11 -10.07 -11.77 -14.07
CA VAL A 11 -9.77 -12.65 -12.92
C VAL A 11 -8.34 -13.15 -12.99
N GLN A 12 -7.90 -13.68 -14.15
CA GLN A 12 -6.55 -14.20 -14.33
C GLN A 12 -5.48 -13.13 -14.11
N ALA A 13 -5.66 -11.94 -14.66
CA ALA A 13 -4.75 -10.82 -14.45
C ALA A 13 -4.69 -10.40 -12.97
N GLY A 14 -5.82 -10.43 -12.26
CA GLY A 14 -5.87 -10.20 -10.83
C GLY A 14 -5.01 -11.18 -10.02
N LEU A 15 -5.12 -12.48 -10.31
CA LEU A 15 -4.29 -13.52 -9.70
C LEU A 15 -2.81 -13.37 -10.05
N GLU A 16 -2.48 -12.99 -11.30
CA GLU A 16 -1.11 -12.74 -11.73
C GLU A 16 -0.49 -11.55 -10.98
N LEU A 17 -1.25 -10.48 -10.76
CA LEU A 17 -0.82 -9.30 -10.00
C LEU A 17 -0.54 -9.62 -8.53
N VAL A 18 -1.37 -10.46 -7.90
CA VAL A 18 -1.13 -10.94 -6.53
C VAL A 18 0.14 -11.79 -6.48
N LYS A 19 0.28 -12.75 -7.40
CA LYS A 19 1.45 -13.65 -7.45
C LYS A 19 2.78 -12.88 -7.61
N ASN A 20 2.75 -11.74 -8.29
CA ASN A 20 3.93 -10.89 -8.52
C ASN A 20 4.06 -9.75 -7.50
N GLY A 21 3.21 -9.68 -6.47
CA GLY A 21 3.29 -8.70 -5.39
C GLY A 21 2.97 -7.25 -5.80
N LEU A 22 2.32 -7.05 -6.95
CA LEU A 22 1.93 -5.70 -7.43
C LEU A 22 0.64 -5.20 -6.77
N ILE A 23 -0.17 -6.13 -6.26
CA ILE A 23 -1.41 -5.87 -5.53
C ILE A 23 -1.40 -6.70 -4.24
N ALA A 24 -2.01 -6.17 -3.18
CA ALA A 24 -2.30 -6.90 -1.96
C ALA A 24 -3.77 -6.76 -1.54
N ARG A 25 -4.34 -7.85 -1.02
CA ARG A 25 -5.72 -7.95 -0.53
C ARG A 25 -6.73 -7.49 -1.58
N THR A 26 -7.49 -6.43 -1.31
CA THR A 26 -8.54 -5.91 -2.18
C THR A 26 -8.18 -4.55 -2.79
N TRP A 27 -6.92 -4.14 -2.72
CA TRP A 27 -6.45 -2.91 -3.35
C TRP A 27 -6.10 -3.13 -4.81
N GLY A 28 -6.03 -2.05 -5.58
CA GLY A 28 -5.93 -2.17 -7.03
C GLY A 28 -7.25 -2.60 -7.68
N ASN A 29 -7.29 -2.55 -9.00
CA ASN A 29 -8.41 -3.03 -9.80
C ASN A 29 -7.98 -3.25 -11.25
N VAL A 30 -8.69 -4.14 -11.92
CA VAL A 30 -8.38 -4.56 -13.29
C VAL A 30 -9.65 -4.47 -14.12
N SER A 31 -9.54 -3.97 -15.35
CA SER A 31 -10.64 -3.96 -16.29
C SER A 31 -10.24 -4.37 -17.70
N CYS A 32 -11.23 -4.87 -18.45
CA CYS A 32 -11.12 -5.20 -19.86
C CYS A 32 -12.25 -4.54 -20.66
N ARG A 33 -11.92 -3.94 -21.80
CA ARG A 33 -12.87 -3.33 -22.74
C ARG A 33 -13.63 -4.45 -23.46
N LEU A 34 -14.95 -4.33 -23.51
CA LEU A 34 -15.80 -5.23 -24.31
C LEU A 34 -15.94 -4.70 -25.74
N ASP A 35 -16.29 -3.43 -25.85
CA ASP A 35 -16.59 -2.72 -27.11
C ASP A 35 -16.45 -1.20 -26.91
N ASP A 36 -17.00 -0.40 -27.82
CA ASP A 36 -16.93 1.07 -27.78
C ASP A 36 -17.75 1.69 -26.62
N LYS A 37 -18.68 0.93 -26.05
CA LYS A 37 -19.63 1.40 -25.02
C LYS A 37 -19.37 0.81 -23.65
N TYR A 38 -18.85 -0.42 -23.57
CA TYR A 38 -18.79 -1.17 -22.33
C TYR A 38 -17.39 -1.71 -22.00
N PHE A 39 -17.14 -1.84 -20.71
CA PHE A 39 -16.01 -2.56 -20.14
C PHE A 39 -16.44 -3.39 -18.93
N VAL A 40 -15.62 -4.36 -18.54
CA VAL A 40 -15.81 -5.17 -17.33
C VAL A 40 -14.70 -4.88 -16.33
N ILE A 41 -15.01 -4.81 -15.05
CA ILE A 41 -14.06 -4.43 -13.99
C ILE A 41 -14.25 -5.26 -12.73
N THR A 42 -13.18 -5.45 -11.97
CA THR A 42 -13.24 -6.09 -10.64
C THR A 42 -14.26 -5.41 -9.71
N PRO A 43 -14.95 -6.19 -8.86
CA PRO A 43 -15.90 -5.67 -7.88
C PRO A 43 -15.19 -4.99 -6.71
N SER A 44 -15.93 -4.16 -5.97
CA SER A 44 -15.40 -3.48 -4.79
C SER A 44 -15.18 -4.48 -3.64
N GLY A 45 -13.93 -4.58 -3.18
CA GLY A 45 -13.63 -5.19 -1.90
C GLY A 45 -13.70 -6.73 -1.87
N ARG A 46 -13.61 -7.41 -3.01
CA ARG A 46 -13.40 -8.85 -3.08
C ARG A 46 -11.90 -9.17 -3.08
N GLU A 47 -11.54 -10.29 -2.45
CA GLU A 47 -10.18 -10.83 -2.51
C GLU A 47 -10.00 -11.55 -3.85
N TYR A 48 -8.85 -11.31 -4.50
CA TYR A 48 -8.58 -11.78 -5.85
C TYR A 48 -8.53 -13.31 -5.94
N GLU A 49 -8.03 -13.96 -4.90
CA GLU A 49 -7.88 -15.42 -4.79
C GLU A 49 -9.23 -16.15 -4.78
N SER A 50 -10.29 -15.46 -4.34
CA SER A 50 -11.67 -15.99 -4.29
C SER A 50 -12.57 -15.49 -5.42
N LEU A 51 -12.06 -14.56 -6.24
CA LEU A 51 -12.88 -13.83 -7.21
C LEU A 51 -13.25 -14.71 -8.40
N THR A 52 -14.54 -14.77 -8.72
CA THR A 52 -15.04 -15.51 -9.89
C THR A 52 -15.44 -14.59 -11.04
N SER A 53 -15.48 -15.11 -12.27
CA SER A 53 -15.92 -14.34 -13.44
C SER A 53 -17.36 -13.82 -13.29
N SER A 54 -18.22 -14.53 -12.57
CA SER A 54 -19.60 -14.13 -12.29
C SER A 54 -19.72 -12.84 -11.47
N GLU A 55 -18.68 -12.49 -10.71
CA GLU A 55 -18.64 -11.30 -9.86
C GLU A 55 -18.02 -10.08 -10.55
N ILE A 56 -17.50 -10.24 -11.78
CA ILE A 56 -16.95 -9.14 -12.56
C ILE A 56 -18.10 -8.28 -13.11
N VAL A 57 -17.98 -6.97 -12.90
CA VAL A 57 -19.07 -6.02 -13.12
C VAL A 57 -18.92 -5.32 -14.46
N LYS A 58 -20.00 -5.26 -15.25
CA LYS A 58 -20.07 -4.52 -16.50
C LYS A 58 -20.40 -3.06 -16.26
N CYS A 59 -19.62 -2.15 -16.83
CA CYS A 59 -19.76 -0.71 -16.72
C CYS A 59 -19.80 -0.04 -18.11
N LYS A 60 -20.42 1.14 -18.19
CA LYS A 60 -20.41 2.01 -19.38
C LYS A 60 -19.14 2.85 -19.41
N ILE A 61 -18.50 2.94 -20.58
CA ILE A 61 -17.31 3.79 -20.82
C ILE A 61 -17.65 5.28 -20.71
N GLU A 62 -18.87 5.67 -21.10
CA GLU A 62 -19.30 7.07 -21.12
C GLU A 62 -19.18 7.76 -19.76
N ASP A 63 -19.68 7.13 -18.70
CA ASP A 63 -19.81 7.75 -17.37
C ASP A 63 -19.38 6.84 -16.21
N GLY A 64 -19.04 5.57 -16.50
CA GLY A 64 -18.72 4.56 -15.48
C GLY A 64 -19.95 4.03 -14.74
N SER A 65 -21.17 4.29 -15.21
CA SER A 65 -22.40 3.67 -14.68
C SER A 65 -22.37 2.14 -14.90
N TYR A 66 -23.08 1.40 -14.06
CA TYR A 66 -23.09 -0.07 -14.08
C TYR A 66 -24.50 -0.60 -13.80
N GLU A 67 -24.73 -1.85 -14.17
CA GLU A 67 -25.98 -2.56 -13.97
C GLU A 67 -25.76 -3.79 -13.08
N GLY A 68 -26.78 -4.20 -12.34
CA GLY A 68 -26.74 -5.33 -11.41
C GLY A 68 -26.42 -4.96 -9.95
N ASP A 69 -26.48 -5.96 -9.08
CA ASP A 69 -26.39 -5.78 -7.62
C ASP A 69 -24.95 -5.75 -7.08
N ILE A 70 -23.98 -6.18 -7.89
CA ILE A 70 -22.58 -6.22 -7.49
C ILE A 70 -21.95 -4.86 -7.75
N LYS A 71 -21.49 -4.23 -6.67
CA LYS A 71 -20.83 -2.92 -6.76
C LYS A 71 -19.45 -3.07 -7.44
N PRO A 72 -19.17 -2.35 -8.54
CA PRO A 72 -17.86 -2.33 -9.18
C PRO A 72 -16.82 -1.64 -8.28
N SER A 73 -15.54 -1.76 -8.64
CA SER A 73 -14.48 -0.96 -8.01
C SER A 73 -14.88 0.51 -7.89
N SER A 74 -14.50 1.11 -6.78
CA SER A 74 -14.71 2.53 -6.52
C SER A 74 -13.94 3.43 -7.50
N GLU A 75 -12.95 2.87 -8.21
CA GLU A 75 -12.12 3.56 -9.20
C GLU A 75 -12.52 3.32 -10.66
N LYS A 76 -13.71 2.75 -10.90
CA LYS A 76 -14.26 2.59 -12.26
C LYS A 76 -14.24 3.87 -13.10
N GLY A 77 -14.33 5.05 -12.47
CA GLY A 77 -14.27 6.34 -13.15
C GLY A 77 -12.89 6.63 -13.78
N VAL A 78 -11.81 6.15 -13.17
CA VAL A 78 -10.45 6.24 -13.71
C VAL A 78 -10.32 5.32 -14.93
N HIS A 79 -10.84 4.09 -14.85
CA HIS A 79 -10.84 3.14 -15.96
C HIS A 79 -11.67 3.64 -17.15
N ALA A 80 -12.89 4.13 -16.89
CA ALA A 80 -13.74 4.74 -17.90
C ALA A 80 -13.06 5.93 -18.59
N LEU A 81 -12.39 6.80 -17.82
CA LEU A 81 -11.59 7.91 -18.36
C LEU A 81 -10.48 7.41 -19.29
N VAL A 82 -9.70 6.42 -18.87
CA VAL A 82 -8.62 5.86 -19.69
C VAL A 82 -9.19 5.35 -21.01
N TYR A 83 -10.27 4.57 -20.99
CA TYR A 83 -10.91 4.09 -22.21
C TYR A 83 -11.44 5.19 -23.13
N ARG A 84 -11.90 6.33 -22.58
CA ARG A 84 -12.30 7.49 -23.40
C ARG A 84 -11.11 8.23 -24.02
N LYS A 85 -10.00 8.35 -23.29
CA LYS A 85 -8.82 9.13 -23.72
C LYS A 85 -7.79 8.32 -24.49
N ARG A 86 -7.89 7.00 -24.45
CA ARG A 86 -7.01 6.02 -25.10
C ARG A 86 -7.87 4.94 -25.76
N PRO A 87 -8.49 5.23 -26.92
CA PRO A 87 -9.36 4.27 -27.63
C PRO A 87 -8.67 2.94 -27.94
N GLU A 88 -7.35 2.95 -28.12
CA GLU A 88 -6.50 1.78 -28.35
C GLU A 88 -6.31 0.89 -27.10
N ALA A 89 -6.60 1.40 -25.91
CA ALA A 89 -6.52 0.62 -24.69
C ALA A 89 -7.68 -0.38 -24.61
N THR A 90 -7.34 -1.66 -24.47
CA THR A 90 -8.30 -2.75 -24.23
C THR A 90 -8.24 -3.24 -22.79
N PHE A 91 -7.13 -2.99 -22.09
CA PHE A 91 -6.93 -3.45 -20.71
C PHE A 91 -6.38 -2.32 -19.85
N VAL A 92 -6.81 -2.24 -18.59
CA VAL A 92 -6.39 -1.23 -17.62
C VAL A 92 -6.14 -1.90 -16.29
N ILE A 93 -4.99 -1.61 -15.69
CA ILE A 93 -4.57 -2.13 -14.39
C ILE A 93 -4.25 -0.93 -13.50
N HIS A 94 -4.94 -0.85 -12.36
CA HIS A 94 -4.61 0.04 -11.27
C HIS A 94 -3.95 -0.75 -10.13
N THR A 95 -2.77 -0.32 -9.68
CA THR A 95 -2.01 -0.99 -8.60
C THR A 95 -1.52 -0.01 -7.55
N HIS A 96 -1.19 -0.55 -6.38
CA HIS A 96 -0.61 0.18 -5.24
C HIS A 96 0.81 -0.33 -4.96
N GLN A 97 1.56 -0.61 -6.03
CA GLN A 97 2.91 -1.17 -5.99
C GLN A 97 3.92 -0.26 -5.26
N LEU A 98 4.94 -0.85 -4.64
CA LEU A 98 5.79 -0.23 -3.63
C LEU A 98 6.57 0.97 -4.18
N GLN A 99 7.36 0.76 -5.23
CA GLN A 99 8.27 1.76 -5.79
C GLN A 99 7.48 2.89 -6.42
N ALA A 100 6.44 2.58 -7.18
CA ALA A 100 5.64 3.62 -7.81
C ALA A 100 4.82 4.45 -6.79
N SER A 101 4.33 3.82 -5.72
CA SER A 101 3.69 4.55 -4.61
C SER A 101 4.69 5.46 -3.89
N ALA A 102 5.93 5.02 -3.68
CA ALA A 102 6.98 5.85 -3.10
C ALA A 102 7.42 6.99 -4.04
N ALA A 103 7.50 6.74 -5.35
CA ALA A 103 7.75 7.77 -6.35
C ALA A 103 6.65 8.84 -6.37
N SER A 104 5.40 8.46 -6.09
CA SER A 104 4.23 9.36 -6.08
C SER A 104 4.32 10.52 -5.07
N VAL A 105 5.25 10.45 -4.11
CA VAL A 105 5.40 11.46 -3.04
C VAL A 105 6.69 12.26 -3.11
N LEU A 106 7.49 12.06 -4.16
CA LEU A 106 8.75 12.77 -4.41
C LEU A 106 8.54 14.14 -5.07
N ASN A 107 7.31 14.59 -5.30
CA ASN A 107 7.00 15.97 -5.67
C ASN A 107 7.81 16.53 -6.88
N LYS A 108 8.03 15.69 -7.91
CA LYS A 108 8.29 16.13 -9.29
C LYS A 108 7.04 15.86 -10.13
N THR A 109 6.87 16.60 -11.22
CA THR A 109 5.65 16.55 -12.07
C THR A 109 5.49 15.25 -12.86
N GLU A 110 6.59 14.49 -13.00
CA GLU A 110 6.70 13.26 -13.79
C GLU A 110 8.00 12.52 -13.43
N ILE A 111 8.07 11.24 -13.78
CA ILE A 111 9.34 10.55 -14.01
C ILE A 111 9.79 10.92 -15.44
N PRO A 112 11.02 11.46 -15.62
CA PRO A 112 11.52 11.84 -16.93
C PRO A 112 11.55 10.68 -17.92
N ALA A 113 11.32 10.98 -19.20
CA ALA A 113 11.37 10.02 -20.31
C ALA A 113 12.68 9.21 -20.35
N SER A 114 13.80 9.81 -19.98
CA SER A 114 15.12 9.15 -19.93
C SER A 114 15.23 8.03 -18.88
N LEU A 115 14.32 7.98 -17.92
CA LEU A 115 14.22 6.94 -16.89
C LEU A 115 13.05 5.97 -17.14
N SER A 116 12.23 6.23 -18.17
CA SER A 116 11.15 5.34 -18.54
C SER A 116 11.58 4.36 -19.60
N SER A 117 11.26 3.09 -19.39
CA SER A 117 11.39 2.01 -20.38
C SER A 117 10.61 2.23 -21.69
N GLU A 118 9.63 3.14 -21.74
CA GLU A 118 8.91 3.47 -22.98
C GLU A 118 9.50 4.67 -23.73
N GLY A 119 10.49 5.36 -23.15
CA GLY A 119 11.01 6.61 -23.71
C GLY A 119 10.01 7.78 -23.67
N GLU A 120 8.93 7.65 -22.89
CA GLU A 120 7.90 8.66 -22.68
C GLU A 120 7.89 9.08 -21.21
N PRO A 121 7.58 10.36 -20.88
CA PRO A 121 7.49 10.77 -19.49
C PRO A 121 6.33 10.04 -18.80
N ILE A 122 6.50 9.69 -17.52
CA ILE A 122 5.45 9.08 -16.70
C ILE A 122 4.89 10.16 -15.79
N PRO A 123 3.76 10.79 -16.14
CA PRO A 123 3.25 11.94 -15.42
C PRO A 123 2.71 11.55 -14.04
N LEU A 124 2.93 12.43 -13.07
CA LEU A 124 2.29 12.36 -11.76
C LEU A 124 1.01 13.20 -11.79
N ALA A 125 -0.14 12.56 -11.59
CA ALA A 125 -1.43 13.19 -11.45
C ALA A 125 -1.54 13.95 -10.11
N GLU A 126 -2.24 15.08 -10.14
CA GLU A 126 -2.55 15.87 -8.94
C GLU A 126 -3.36 15.01 -7.94
N TYR A 127 -3.09 15.19 -6.65
CA TYR A 127 -3.80 14.43 -5.61
C TYR A 127 -5.30 14.75 -5.59
N GLY A 128 -6.10 13.68 -5.59
CA GLY A 128 -7.52 13.70 -5.33
C GLY A 128 -7.92 12.48 -4.52
N LEU A 129 -8.84 12.66 -3.57
CA LEU A 129 -9.35 11.58 -2.73
C LEU A 129 -9.85 10.41 -3.61
N PRO A 130 -9.61 9.16 -3.20
CA PRO A 130 -10.12 7.98 -3.91
C PRO A 130 -11.62 8.08 -4.17
N SER A 131 -12.08 7.61 -5.33
CA SER A 131 -13.50 7.64 -5.75
C SER A 131 -14.09 9.02 -6.02
N THR A 132 -13.28 10.09 -6.13
CA THR A 132 -13.78 11.45 -6.41
C THR A 132 -13.52 11.88 -7.85
N LYS A 133 -14.34 12.83 -8.35
CA LYS A 133 -14.08 13.50 -9.63
C LYS A 133 -12.72 14.21 -9.68
N LYS A 134 -12.22 14.68 -8.52
CA LYS A 134 -10.91 15.34 -8.43
C LYS A 134 -9.78 14.38 -8.85
N LEU A 135 -9.83 13.12 -8.40
CA LEU A 135 -8.87 12.09 -8.82
C LEU A 135 -8.93 11.86 -10.33
N VAL A 136 -10.13 11.67 -10.87
CA VAL A 136 -10.35 11.45 -12.31
C VAL A 136 -9.81 12.63 -13.13
N ASN A 137 -10.13 13.87 -12.76
CA ASN A 137 -9.65 15.07 -13.45
C ASN A 137 -8.11 15.20 -13.36
N GLY A 138 -7.50 14.79 -12.25
CA GLY A 138 -6.04 14.77 -12.10
C GLY A 138 -5.38 13.79 -13.07
N VAL A 139 -5.96 12.59 -13.22
CA VAL A 139 -5.51 11.58 -14.19
C VAL A 139 -5.71 12.07 -15.62
N GLU A 140 -6.82 12.74 -15.92
CA GLU A 140 -7.10 13.28 -17.26
C GLU A 140 -6.02 14.27 -17.70
N LYS A 141 -5.70 15.26 -16.87
CA LYS A 141 -4.61 16.22 -17.12
C LYS A 141 -3.24 15.53 -17.23
N ALA A 142 -3.03 14.43 -16.51
CA ALA A 142 -1.78 13.67 -16.60
C ALA A 142 -1.67 12.96 -17.95
N LEU A 143 -2.75 12.31 -18.42
CA LEU A 143 -2.79 11.65 -19.73
C LEU A 143 -2.53 12.63 -20.89
N GLU A 144 -2.87 13.91 -20.75
CA GLU A 144 -2.58 14.92 -21.77
C GLU A 144 -1.08 15.23 -21.92
N ARG A 145 -0.25 14.89 -20.93
CA ARG A 145 1.19 15.18 -20.90
C ARG A 145 2.09 14.06 -21.40
N THR A 146 1.53 12.92 -21.81
CA THR A 146 2.32 11.75 -22.21
C THR A 146 1.64 10.98 -23.33
N LYS A 147 2.43 10.35 -24.21
CA LYS A 147 1.93 9.28 -25.10
C LYS A 147 2.15 7.89 -24.52
N GLY A 148 2.87 7.79 -23.40
CA GLY A 148 3.11 6.57 -22.66
C GLY A 148 1.85 5.98 -22.04
N ARG A 149 2.03 4.78 -21.47
CA ARG A 149 0.93 3.90 -21.03
C ARG A 149 0.79 3.79 -19.51
N ALA A 150 1.33 4.75 -18.78
CA ALA A 150 1.33 4.77 -17.32
C ALA A 150 1.13 6.18 -16.77
N VAL A 151 0.38 6.28 -15.68
CA VAL A 151 0.22 7.49 -14.86
C VAL A 151 0.42 7.10 -13.39
N ILE A 152 1.21 7.88 -12.66
CA ILE A 152 1.32 7.77 -11.20
C ILE A 152 0.34 8.75 -10.57
N MET A 153 -0.40 8.34 -9.55
CA MET A 153 -1.34 9.19 -8.81
C MET A 153 -0.71 9.59 -7.49
N SER A 154 -0.48 10.90 -7.29
CA SER A 154 0.20 11.42 -6.09
C SER A 154 -0.43 10.86 -4.81
N HIS A 155 0.40 10.40 -3.87
CA HIS A 155 -0.01 9.81 -2.58
C HIS A 155 -0.90 8.55 -2.65
N HIS A 156 -1.07 7.95 -3.82
CA HIS A 156 -2.02 6.86 -4.01
C HIS A 156 -1.36 5.62 -4.61
N GLY A 157 -1.36 5.51 -5.94
CA GLY A 157 -0.93 4.32 -6.67
C GLY A 157 -0.72 4.67 -8.13
N THR A 158 -0.97 3.73 -9.03
CA THR A 158 -0.71 3.92 -10.46
C THR A 158 -1.82 3.38 -11.32
N VAL A 159 -1.94 3.88 -12.55
CA VAL A 159 -2.78 3.29 -13.59
C VAL A 159 -1.94 3.03 -14.83
N CYS A 160 -1.92 1.77 -15.27
CA CYS A 160 -1.31 1.30 -16.50
C CYS A 160 -2.39 0.82 -17.46
N PHE A 161 -2.15 0.94 -18.76
CA PHE A 161 -3.10 0.50 -19.77
C PHE A 161 -2.40 -0.01 -21.03
N GLY A 162 -3.11 -0.76 -21.87
CA GLY A 162 -2.50 -1.35 -23.05
C GLY A 162 -3.50 -2.03 -23.97
N ALA A 163 -2.99 -2.47 -25.13
CA ALA A 163 -3.77 -3.11 -26.18
C ALA A 163 -4.19 -4.55 -25.85
N ASP A 164 -3.63 -5.14 -24.80
CA ASP A 164 -3.99 -6.45 -24.26
C ASP A 164 -3.56 -6.56 -22.77
N ASP A 165 -3.99 -7.62 -22.11
CA ASP A 165 -3.68 -7.95 -20.72
C ASP A 165 -2.17 -8.09 -20.50
N ARG A 166 -1.48 -8.85 -21.37
CA ARG A 166 -0.04 -9.12 -21.24
C ARG A 166 0.79 -7.85 -21.29
N LYS A 167 0.61 -7.01 -22.31
CA LYS A 167 1.32 -5.74 -22.46
C LYS A 167 1.02 -4.77 -21.33
N THR A 168 -0.19 -4.80 -20.77
CA THR A 168 -0.58 -3.94 -19.65
C THR A 168 0.08 -4.42 -18.35
N PHE A 169 0.16 -5.72 -18.16
CA PHE A 169 0.89 -6.34 -17.05
C PHE A 169 2.39 -6.08 -17.14
N ASP A 170 3.00 -6.27 -18.30
CA ASP A 170 4.42 -5.96 -18.53
C ASP A 170 4.71 -4.46 -18.29
N ARG A 171 3.77 -3.57 -18.66
CA ARG A 171 3.87 -2.14 -18.34
C ARG A 171 3.81 -1.87 -16.83
N ALA A 172 2.96 -2.57 -16.09
CA ALA A 172 2.89 -2.44 -14.64
C ALA A 172 4.21 -2.89 -13.96
N LEU A 173 4.80 -4.01 -14.39
CA LEU A 173 6.11 -4.46 -13.92
C LEU A 173 7.22 -3.47 -14.25
N ALA A 174 7.26 -2.99 -15.50
CA ALA A 174 8.26 -2.04 -15.95
C ALA A 174 8.15 -0.69 -15.22
N LEU A 175 6.94 -0.25 -14.87
CA LEU A 175 6.71 0.96 -14.07
C LEU A 175 7.33 0.86 -12.67
N GLU A 176 7.36 -0.32 -12.05
CA GLU A 176 8.01 -0.51 -10.75
C GLU A 176 9.52 -0.30 -10.85
N ILE A 177 10.13 -0.79 -11.93
CA ILE A 177 11.56 -0.62 -12.24
C ILE A 177 11.86 0.85 -12.55
N ASP A 178 11.06 1.48 -13.42
CA ASP A 178 11.20 2.91 -13.76
C ASP A 178 11.12 3.78 -12.49
N SER A 179 10.19 3.45 -11.59
CA SER A 179 9.99 4.16 -10.31
C SER A 179 11.16 3.96 -9.35
N LYS A 180 11.72 2.75 -9.28
CA LYS A 180 12.94 2.46 -8.52
C LYS A 180 14.13 3.27 -9.04
N ASN A 181 14.38 3.24 -10.35
CA ASN A 181 15.45 4.00 -10.99
C ASN A 181 15.31 5.50 -10.70
N TYR A 182 14.09 6.00 -10.68
CA TYR A 182 13.79 7.37 -10.33
C TYR A 182 14.12 7.69 -8.86
N ILE A 183 13.72 6.85 -7.90
CA ILE A 183 14.10 7.00 -6.47
C ILE A 183 15.63 6.98 -6.30
N GLU A 184 16.32 6.07 -6.97
CA GLU A 184 17.79 5.97 -6.95
C GLU A 184 18.44 7.23 -7.56
N LYS A 185 17.83 7.82 -8.59
CA LYS A 185 18.28 9.09 -9.16
C LYS A 185 18.12 10.24 -8.16
N ILE A 186 17.00 10.33 -7.45
CA ILE A 186 16.80 11.32 -6.38
C ILE A 186 17.82 11.13 -5.26
N TYR A 187 18.12 9.88 -4.90
CA TYR A 187 19.17 9.57 -3.94
C TYR A 187 20.54 10.06 -4.42
N GLU A 188 20.89 9.83 -5.69
CA GLU A 188 22.15 10.29 -6.28
C GLU A 188 22.26 11.82 -6.24
N GLU A 189 21.19 12.52 -6.60
CA GLU A 189 21.09 13.98 -6.53
C GLU A 189 21.26 14.50 -5.09
N ALA A 190 20.65 13.82 -4.10
CA ALA A 190 20.69 14.25 -2.70
C ALA A 190 21.98 13.90 -1.96
N SER A 191 22.65 12.80 -2.33
CA SER A 191 23.84 12.27 -1.62
C SER A 191 25.16 12.51 -2.37
N GLY A 192 25.11 12.82 -3.67
CA GLY A 192 26.27 12.92 -4.55
C GLY A 192 26.88 11.57 -4.93
N LYS A 193 26.21 10.44 -4.65
CA LYS A 193 26.70 9.09 -4.92
C LYS A 193 25.58 8.19 -5.45
N LYS A 194 25.91 7.24 -6.33
CA LYS A 194 24.96 6.17 -6.71
C LYS A 194 24.78 5.19 -5.55
N PRO A 195 23.55 4.72 -5.27
CA PRO A 195 23.34 3.69 -4.27
C PRO A 195 23.88 2.36 -4.79
N LYS A 196 24.59 1.61 -3.94
CA LYS A 196 25.06 0.25 -4.24
C LYS A 196 23.97 -0.77 -3.98
N ASN A 197 23.07 -0.46 -3.05
CA ASN A 197 21.90 -1.26 -2.68
C ASN A 197 20.90 -0.36 -1.93
N GLU A 198 19.70 -0.88 -1.66
CA GLU A 198 18.65 -0.12 -0.98
C GLU A 198 19.02 0.33 0.44
N ARG A 199 19.96 -0.35 1.10
CA ARG A 199 20.42 0.01 2.45
C ARG A 199 21.16 1.34 2.48
N ASP A 200 21.70 1.79 1.36
CA ASP A 200 22.31 3.11 1.26
C ASP A 200 21.25 4.23 1.41
N ILE A 201 20.04 4.01 0.89
CA ILE A 201 18.90 4.94 1.04
C ILE A 201 18.48 5.03 2.51
N TYR A 202 18.38 3.88 3.19
CA TYR A 202 18.07 3.83 4.62
C TYR A 202 19.14 4.48 5.49
N SER A 203 20.42 4.27 5.14
CA SER A 203 21.54 4.86 5.87
C SER A 203 21.57 6.39 5.70
N GLN A 204 21.27 6.88 4.51
CA GLN A 204 21.12 8.31 4.23
C GLN A 204 19.96 8.92 5.03
N TYR A 205 18.83 8.23 5.13
CA TYR A 205 17.72 8.67 5.98
C TYR A 205 18.11 8.83 7.45
N LEU A 206 18.89 7.88 7.98
CA LEU A 206 19.38 7.95 9.35
C LEU A 206 20.37 9.12 9.55
N GLY A 207 21.09 9.54 8.50
CA GLY A 207 21.93 10.73 8.48
C GLY A 207 22.98 10.75 9.60
N GLY A 208 23.49 9.59 10.01
CA GLY A 208 24.42 9.42 11.13
C GLY A 208 23.82 9.63 12.52
N LYS A 209 22.54 10.00 12.64
CA LYS A 209 21.85 10.21 13.94
C LYS A 209 21.58 8.92 14.69
N ALA A 210 21.48 7.81 13.96
CA ALA A 210 21.37 6.47 14.51
C ALA A 210 22.08 5.46 13.58
N LYS A 211 22.52 4.34 14.15
CA LYS A 211 23.01 3.20 13.37
C LYS A 211 21.82 2.38 12.88
N PHE A 212 21.93 1.85 11.67
CA PHE A 212 20.96 0.88 11.17
C PHE A 212 20.97 -0.37 12.07
N PRO A 213 19.82 -0.91 12.52
CA PRO A 213 19.79 -2.10 13.36
C PRO A 213 20.18 -3.36 12.57
N ASP A 214 21.43 -3.81 12.70
CA ASP A 214 21.90 -5.06 12.08
C ASP A 214 21.35 -6.33 12.76
N LYS A 215 21.01 -6.22 14.05
CA LYS A 215 20.51 -7.31 14.89
C LYS A 215 19.39 -6.78 15.79
N PRO A 216 18.19 -6.49 15.25
CA PRO A 216 17.06 -6.08 16.07
C PRO A 216 16.64 -7.21 17.01
N LEU A 217 15.95 -6.86 18.10
CA LEU A 217 15.25 -7.83 18.93
C LEU A 217 14.10 -8.44 18.12
N MET A 218 14.07 -9.76 18.02
CA MET A 218 12.98 -10.51 17.39
C MET A 218 11.76 -10.51 18.32
N LEU A 219 10.76 -9.68 18.03
CA LEU A 219 9.61 -9.53 18.93
C LEU A 219 8.54 -10.62 18.72
N GLY A 220 8.54 -11.28 17.56
CA GLY A 220 7.65 -12.39 17.25
C GLY A 220 6.22 -11.99 16.91
N SER A 221 5.46 -12.91 16.30
CA SER A 221 4.04 -12.72 16.00
C SER A 221 3.19 -13.57 16.94
N SER A 222 1.97 -13.15 17.27
CA SER A 222 1.10 -13.93 18.15
C SER A 222 -0.36 -13.94 17.76
N ARG A 223 -1.07 -14.97 18.21
CA ARG A 223 -2.53 -15.07 18.18
C ARG A 223 -3.09 -15.27 19.59
N ARG A 224 -4.19 -14.59 19.89
CA ARG A 224 -4.93 -14.73 21.15
C ARG A 224 -5.59 -16.11 21.23
N THR A 225 -5.56 -16.72 22.41
CA THR A 225 -6.33 -17.92 22.75
C THR A 225 -7.36 -17.57 23.83
N GLU A 226 -8.19 -18.53 24.23
CA GLU A 226 -9.23 -18.33 25.25
C GLU A 226 -8.65 -17.76 26.56
N ASN A 227 -7.54 -18.33 27.04
CA ASN A 227 -6.93 -17.99 28.34
C ASN A 227 -5.58 -17.26 28.22
N GLY A 228 -5.16 -16.95 26.99
CA GLY A 228 -3.76 -16.64 26.72
C GLY A 228 -3.50 -16.14 25.32
N PHE A 229 -2.32 -16.47 24.83
CA PHE A 229 -1.91 -16.29 23.44
C PHE A 229 -0.79 -17.27 23.10
N ILE A 230 -0.69 -17.59 21.82
CA ILE A 230 0.42 -18.35 21.26
C ILE A 230 1.35 -17.36 20.58
N LEU A 231 2.60 -17.30 21.03
CA LEU A 231 3.67 -16.49 20.47
C LEU A 231 4.55 -17.37 19.56
N SER A 232 4.80 -16.91 18.35
CA SER A 232 5.71 -17.50 17.38
C SER A 232 6.98 -16.64 17.30
N LEU A 233 8.12 -17.24 17.67
CA LEU A 233 9.46 -16.66 17.57
C LEU A 233 10.31 -17.59 16.69
N ASN A 234 10.82 -17.09 15.56
CA ASN A 234 11.62 -17.88 14.61
C ASN A 234 10.93 -19.21 14.19
N GLY A 235 9.61 -19.18 14.03
CA GLY A 235 8.81 -20.36 13.68
C GLY A 235 8.53 -21.33 14.85
N GLN A 236 9.08 -21.07 16.04
CA GLN A 236 8.76 -21.84 17.24
C GLN A 236 7.59 -21.20 17.98
N GLU A 237 6.55 -21.99 18.23
CA GLU A 237 5.38 -21.55 18.98
C GLU A 237 5.51 -21.87 20.47
N SER A 238 5.06 -20.94 21.31
CA SER A 238 4.97 -21.11 22.76
C SER A 238 3.68 -20.47 23.26
N GLU A 239 2.93 -21.21 24.08
CA GLU A 239 1.69 -20.70 24.66
C GLU A 239 1.94 -20.04 26.02
N TYR A 240 1.29 -18.90 26.22
CA TYR A 240 1.39 -18.12 27.44
C TYR A 240 0.02 -17.72 27.96
N LYS A 241 -0.20 -17.87 29.28
CA LYS A 241 -1.41 -17.38 29.95
C LYS A 241 -1.30 -15.88 30.27
N LEU A 242 -2.38 -15.13 30.05
CA LEU A 242 -2.38 -13.67 30.31
C LEU A 242 -2.29 -13.32 31.80
N GLU A 243 -2.51 -14.27 32.70
CA GLU A 243 -2.41 -14.10 34.16
C GLU A 243 -0.96 -14.17 34.67
N LEU A 244 -0.03 -14.71 33.86
CA LEU A 244 1.37 -14.84 34.27
C LEU A 244 2.00 -13.47 34.52
N LYS A 245 2.66 -13.35 35.68
CA LYS A 245 3.35 -12.11 36.09
C LYS A 245 4.76 -11.99 35.52
N VAL A 246 5.43 -13.12 35.27
CA VAL A 246 6.83 -13.17 34.80
C VAL A 246 6.86 -13.94 33.50
N MET A 247 7.42 -13.31 32.47
CA MET A 247 7.47 -13.81 31.10
C MET A 247 8.73 -13.22 30.43
N PRO A 248 9.28 -13.84 29.37
CA PRO A 248 10.27 -13.20 28.50
C PRO A 248 9.76 -11.86 27.94
N LEU A 249 10.68 -10.97 27.53
CA LEU A 249 10.34 -9.61 27.10
C LEU A 249 9.30 -9.60 25.98
N GLU A 250 9.47 -10.46 24.98
CA GLU A 250 8.61 -10.63 23.82
C GLU A 250 7.19 -11.01 24.26
N ALA A 251 7.08 -12.03 25.10
CA ALA A 251 5.80 -12.47 25.64
C ALA A 251 5.14 -11.41 26.55
N ALA A 252 5.92 -10.73 27.40
CA ALA A 252 5.42 -9.66 28.27
C ALA A 252 4.86 -8.48 27.47
N LEU A 253 5.51 -8.13 26.35
CA LEU A 253 5.05 -7.10 25.43
C LEU A 253 3.69 -7.47 24.83
N HIS A 254 3.58 -8.66 24.25
CA HIS A 254 2.34 -9.15 23.63
C HIS A 254 1.20 -9.26 24.65
N ALA A 255 1.50 -9.78 25.85
CA ALA A 255 0.54 -9.86 26.95
C ALA A 255 -0.01 -8.47 27.33
N GLU A 256 0.84 -7.44 27.42
CA GLU A 256 0.40 -6.09 27.80
C GLU A 256 -0.50 -5.45 26.74
N ILE A 257 -0.21 -5.66 25.44
CA ILE A 257 -1.10 -5.27 24.34
C ILE A 257 -2.46 -5.96 24.50
N TYR A 258 -2.47 -7.28 24.64
CA TYR A 258 -3.70 -8.07 24.75
C TYR A 258 -4.53 -7.77 26.00
N ARG A 259 -3.88 -7.41 27.13
CA ARG A 259 -4.58 -6.98 28.35
C ARG A 259 -5.30 -5.65 28.13
N LYS A 260 -4.66 -4.69 27.47
CA LYS A 260 -5.17 -3.32 27.27
C LYS A 260 -6.13 -3.19 26.09
N ARG A 261 -6.03 -4.06 25.09
CA ARG A 261 -6.81 -4.00 23.85
C ARG A 261 -7.48 -5.35 23.58
N LYS A 262 -8.75 -5.43 23.98
CA LYS A 262 -9.59 -6.63 23.81
C LYS A 262 -10.06 -6.84 22.38
N ASP A 263 -10.01 -5.79 21.56
CA ASP A 263 -10.33 -5.83 20.14
C ASP A 263 -9.22 -6.45 19.27
N ILE A 264 -8.04 -6.71 19.85
CA ILE A 264 -6.89 -7.32 19.16
C ILE A 264 -6.86 -8.81 19.45
N ASN A 265 -6.83 -9.62 18.39
CA ASN A 265 -6.63 -11.07 18.45
C ASN A 265 -5.31 -11.50 17.80
N TYR A 266 -4.79 -10.73 16.84
CA TYR A 266 -3.55 -11.04 16.13
C TYR A 266 -2.57 -9.88 16.24
N ILE A 267 -1.30 -10.20 16.46
CA ILE A 267 -0.18 -9.26 16.45
C ILE A 267 0.85 -9.82 15.47
N ALA A 268 1.08 -9.12 14.36
CA ALA A 268 2.11 -9.43 13.39
C ALA A 268 3.35 -8.56 13.65
N TYR A 269 4.52 -9.18 13.67
CA TYR A 269 5.80 -8.50 13.77
C TYR A 269 6.42 -8.31 12.39
N ALA A 270 7.05 -7.15 12.21
CA ALA A 270 7.78 -6.82 10.98
C ALA A 270 9.06 -6.05 11.29
N ASP A 271 10.15 -6.50 10.71
CA ASP A 271 11.50 -5.94 10.82
C ASP A 271 12.11 -5.67 9.45
N SER A 272 11.29 -5.39 8.44
CA SER A 272 11.79 -4.95 7.15
C SER A 272 12.68 -3.72 7.29
N ALA A 273 13.66 -3.61 6.40
CA ALA A 273 14.64 -2.55 6.42
C ALA A 273 14.06 -1.11 6.53
N PRO A 274 12.97 -0.73 5.83
CA PRO A 274 12.37 0.59 6.03
C PRO A 274 11.79 0.77 7.45
N LEU A 275 11.14 -0.24 8.03
CA LEU A 275 10.61 -0.15 9.40
C LEU A 275 11.72 -0.06 10.44
N LEU A 276 12.81 -0.82 10.27
CA LEU A 276 13.99 -0.72 11.10
C LEU A 276 14.62 0.67 11.02
N ALA A 277 14.75 1.25 9.83
CA ALA A 277 15.29 2.59 9.65
C ALA A 277 14.43 3.67 10.34
N VAL A 278 13.10 3.66 10.12
CA VAL A 278 12.21 4.66 10.77
C VAL A 278 12.18 4.48 12.29
N SER A 279 12.07 3.24 12.78
CA SER A 279 12.06 2.97 14.22
C SER A 279 13.39 3.31 14.89
N ALA A 280 14.54 3.10 14.23
CA ALA A 280 15.87 3.48 14.73
C ALA A 280 16.06 5.00 14.77
N ALA A 281 15.49 5.73 13.80
CA ALA A 281 15.42 7.19 13.83
C ALA A 281 14.52 7.74 14.95
N LYS A 282 13.76 6.87 15.63
CA LYS A 282 12.76 7.20 16.66
C LYS A 282 11.71 8.20 16.15
N THR A 283 11.40 8.15 14.87
CA THR A 283 10.39 9.00 14.23
C THR A 283 9.09 8.24 14.08
N SER A 284 7.96 8.97 14.10
CA SER A 284 6.66 8.36 13.79
C SER A 284 6.46 8.29 12.27
N LEU A 285 5.68 7.33 11.80
CA LEU A 285 5.14 7.36 10.45
C LEU A 285 3.99 8.36 10.39
N VAL A 286 4.03 9.26 9.41
CA VAL A 286 2.89 10.12 9.06
C VAL A 286 2.23 9.60 7.78
N ALA A 287 0.93 9.82 7.65
CA ALA A 287 0.18 9.41 6.47
C ALA A 287 0.67 10.16 5.23
N ILE A 288 1.44 9.46 4.41
CA ILE A 288 1.97 9.95 3.13
C ILE A 288 1.29 9.19 1.98
N LEU A 289 0.70 8.02 2.24
CA LEU A 289 -0.08 7.27 1.27
C LEU A 289 -1.53 7.05 1.74
N ASP A 290 -2.44 6.96 0.77
CA ASP A 290 -3.88 6.83 1.00
C ASP A 290 -4.25 5.54 1.72
N ASP A 291 -3.64 4.42 1.35
CA ASP A 291 -3.89 3.12 1.97
C ASP A 291 -3.44 3.07 3.45
N PHE A 292 -2.32 3.70 3.78
CA PHE A 292 -1.91 3.95 5.16
C PHE A 292 -2.94 4.82 5.89
N ALA A 293 -3.42 5.90 5.26
CA ALA A 293 -4.43 6.76 5.86
C ALA A 293 -5.77 6.02 6.10
N GLN A 294 -6.16 5.12 5.19
CA GLN A 294 -7.36 4.29 5.32
C GLN A 294 -7.27 3.34 6.54
N ILE A 295 -6.15 2.64 6.72
CA ILE A 295 -5.99 1.61 7.77
C ILE A 295 -5.47 2.17 9.09
N GLU A 296 -4.39 2.95 9.08
CA GLU A 296 -3.73 3.48 10.28
C GLU A 296 -4.27 4.87 10.67
N GLY A 297 -4.80 5.61 9.70
CA GLY A 297 -5.17 7.01 9.89
C GLY A 297 -3.95 7.90 9.78
N ARG A 298 -3.92 8.99 10.54
CA ARG A 298 -2.93 10.07 10.36
C ARG A 298 -1.47 9.65 10.62
N ARG A 299 -1.23 8.72 11.54
CA ARG A 299 0.13 8.37 12.00
C ARG A 299 0.17 7.06 12.76
N ALA A 300 1.30 6.36 12.66
CA ALA A 300 1.72 5.30 13.56
C ALA A 300 2.91 5.79 14.40
N ASN A 301 2.84 5.61 15.72
CA ASN A 301 3.84 6.19 16.64
C ASN A 301 5.05 5.29 16.77
N CYS A 302 6.20 5.89 17.07
CA CYS A 302 7.35 5.16 17.60
C CYS A 302 7.35 5.19 19.13
N SER A 303 7.55 4.01 19.73
CA SER A 303 7.79 3.88 21.17
C SER A 303 9.13 4.51 21.55
N LYS A 304 9.29 4.87 22.83
CA LYS A 304 10.57 5.38 23.34
C LYS A 304 11.62 4.27 23.43
N SER A 305 11.18 3.08 23.87
CA SER A 305 11.99 1.87 24.05
C SER A 305 11.16 0.62 23.67
N ALA A 306 11.77 -0.57 23.74
CA ALA A 306 11.07 -1.84 23.59
C ALA A 306 10.32 -2.29 24.87
N ALA A 307 10.31 -1.47 25.94
CA ALA A 307 9.59 -1.81 27.16
C ALA A 307 8.07 -1.88 26.89
N PRO A 308 7.35 -2.90 27.42
CA PRO A 308 5.92 -3.09 27.17
C PRO A 308 5.06 -1.84 27.41
N PHE A 309 5.33 -1.11 28.50
CA PHE A 309 4.64 0.13 28.83
C PHE A 309 4.78 1.20 27.73
N ASP A 310 5.99 1.42 27.23
CA ASP A 310 6.26 2.42 26.19
C ASP A 310 5.59 2.04 24.86
N VAL A 311 5.61 0.75 24.52
CA VAL A 311 4.99 0.23 23.30
C VAL A 311 3.48 0.40 23.34
N VAL A 312 2.83 -0.03 24.43
CA VAL A 312 1.37 0.15 24.58
C VAL A 312 0.97 1.61 24.60
N ARG A 313 1.73 2.48 25.26
CA ARG A 313 1.49 3.93 25.26
C ARG A 313 1.56 4.51 23.84
N ALA A 314 2.54 4.07 23.05
CA ALA A 314 2.69 4.53 21.67
C ALA A 314 1.58 4.00 20.75
N LEU A 315 1.22 2.71 20.88
CA LEU A 315 0.11 2.07 20.15
C LEU A 315 -1.21 2.78 20.43
N ALA A 316 -1.54 3.02 21.70
CA ALA A 316 -2.79 3.64 22.14
C ALA A 316 -4.03 2.99 21.48
N LYS A 317 -4.74 3.73 20.62
CA LYS A 317 -5.94 3.27 19.87
C LYS A 317 -5.65 2.90 18.40
N ARG A 318 -4.38 2.81 18.01
CA ARG A 318 -3.96 2.47 16.64
C ARG A 318 -3.86 0.96 16.48
N ALA A 319 -3.67 0.52 15.25
CA ALA A 319 -3.41 -0.88 14.95
C ALA A 319 -1.89 -1.12 14.77
N GLY A 320 -1.14 -0.13 14.28
CA GLY A 320 0.32 -0.21 14.17
C GLY A 320 1.10 0.62 15.20
N VAL A 321 2.27 0.10 15.61
CA VAL A 321 3.26 0.81 16.41
C VAL A 321 4.68 0.46 15.96
N LEU A 322 5.55 1.46 15.79
CA LEU A 322 6.98 1.26 15.63
C LEU A 322 7.62 1.02 16.99
N VAL A 323 8.44 -0.02 17.11
CA VAL A 323 9.20 -0.32 18.32
C VAL A 323 10.62 0.18 18.13
N SER A 324 11.04 1.17 18.94
CA SER A 324 12.34 1.86 18.85
C SER A 324 13.50 0.92 18.49
N GLY A 325 14.04 1.04 17.27
CA GLY A 325 15.15 0.24 16.74
C GLY A 325 14.88 -1.24 16.44
N ASN A 326 13.63 -1.70 16.57
CA ASN A 326 13.25 -3.11 16.51
C ASN A 326 12.11 -3.39 15.51
N GLY A 327 11.76 -2.44 14.65
CA GLY A 327 10.74 -2.63 13.60
C GLY A 327 9.34 -2.19 14.06
N ALA A 328 8.31 -2.98 13.79
CA ALA A 328 6.92 -2.68 14.10
C ALA A 328 6.13 -3.87 14.62
N LEU A 329 5.08 -3.57 15.39
CA LEU A 329 4.02 -4.50 15.74
C LEU A 329 2.69 -4.00 15.17
N CYS A 330 2.02 -4.90 14.45
CA CYS A 330 0.86 -4.62 13.64
C CYS A 330 -0.31 -5.47 14.14
N CYS A 331 -1.37 -4.85 14.61
CA CYS A 331 -2.42 -5.52 15.37
C CYS A 331 -3.73 -5.60 14.58
N GLY A 332 -4.47 -6.69 14.74
CA GLY A 332 -5.75 -6.91 14.05
C GLY A 332 -6.73 -7.76 14.84
N ALA A 333 -8.00 -7.67 14.47
CA ALA A 333 -9.04 -8.58 14.97
C ALA A 333 -8.97 -9.95 14.29
N THR A 334 -8.44 -9.99 13.07
CA THR A 334 -8.11 -11.19 12.29
C THR A 334 -6.64 -11.13 11.86
N GLU A 335 -6.09 -12.26 11.41
CA GLU A 335 -4.74 -12.32 10.85
C GLU A 335 -4.59 -11.42 9.63
N SER A 336 -5.58 -11.45 8.72
CA SER A 336 -5.65 -10.60 7.52
C SER A 336 -5.68 -9.10 7.86
N ASP A 337 -6.33 -8.71 8.97
CA ASP A 337 -6.30 -7.32 9.47
C ASP A 337 -4.89 -6.91 9.93
N ALA A 338 -4.23 -7.75 10.73
CA ALA A 338 -2.89 -7.47 11.24
C ALA A 338 -1.86 -7.40 10.09
N HIS A 339 -2.00 -8.29 9.10
CA HIS A 339 -1.14 -8.30 7.93
C HIS A 339 -1.35 -7.09 7.02
N ALA A 340 -2.59 -6.61 6.86
CA ALA A 340 -2.85 -5.37 6.13
C ALA A 340 -2.17 -4.15 6.76
N VAL A 341 -2.19 -4.06 8.09
CA VAL A 341 -1.49 -3.01 8.84
C VAL A 341 0.01 -3.07 8.57
N LEU A 342 0.58 -4.27 8.60
CA LEU A 342 1.99 -4.50 8.28
C LEU A 342 2.34 -3.97 6.89
N LEU A 343 1.61 -4.40 5.86
CA LEU A 343 1.88 -4.02 4.47
C LEU A 343 1.86 -2.49 4.26
N VAL A 344 0.87 -1.78 4.82
CA VAL A 344 0.83 -0.32 4.67
C VAL A 344 1.87 0.40 5.50
N MET A 345 2.23 -0.14 6.68
CA MET A 345 3.29 0.42 7.50
C MET A 345 4.63 0.33 6.78
N GLU A 346 4.95 -0.81 6.16
CA GLU A 346 6.19 -1.01 5.40
C GLU A 346 6.28 -0.09 4.20
N LYS A 347 5.23 -0.08 3.37
CA LYS A 347 5.19 0.77 2.18
C LYS A 347 5.24 2.26 2.52
N ASN A 348 4.48 2.71 3.53
CA ASN A 348 4.51 4.11 3.96
C ASN A 348 5.84 4.46 4.62
N ALA A 349 6.52 3.54 5.31
CA ALA A 349 7.87 3.76 5.84
C ALA A 349 8.87 3.97 4.70
N TYR A 350 8.84 3.14 3.67
CA TYR A 350 9.68 3.30 2.49
C TYR A 350 9.40 4.62 1.77
N ALA A 351 8.12 4.97 1.53
CA ALA A 351 7.73 6.23 0.93
C ALA A 351 8.15 7.46 1.76
N GLN A 352 8.05 7.40 3.09
CA GLN A 352 8.51 8.46 3.99
C GLN A 352 10.03 8.65 3.92
N ILE A 353 10.79 7.55 3.84
CA ILE A 353 12.23 7.57 3.66
C ILE A 353 12.59 8.16 2.30
N ALA A 354 11.97 7.71 1.22
CA ALA A 354 12.21 8.25 -0.12
C ALA A 354 11.90 9.75 -0.18
N ALA A 355 10.76 10.19 0.35
CA ALA A 355 10.38 11.60 0.43
C ALA A 355 11.37 12.45 1.24
N SER A 356 12.06 11.85 2.21
CA SER A 356 13.07 12.55 3.01
C SER A 356 14.29 13.01 2.21
N LEU A 357 14.59 12.32 1.09
CA LEU A 357 15.70 12.68 0.19
C LEU A 357 15.50 14.07 -0.42
N MET A 358 14.25 14.54 -0.48
CA MET A 358 13.86 15.84 -1.02
C MET A 358 13.48 16.86 0.07
N GLY A 359 13.80 16.56 1.33
CA GLY A 359 13.51 17.41 2.48
C GLY A 359 12.40 16.85 3.36
N LYS A 360 11.58 17.72 3.97
CA LYS A 360 10.55 17.26 4.91
C LYS A 360 9.40 16.58 4.14
N PRO A 361 9.05 15.32 4.45
CA PRO A 361 7.93 14.64 3.79
C PRO A 361 6.62 15.40 3.98
N ARG A 362 5.85 15.55 2.89
CA ARG A 362 4.50 16.14 2.91
C ARG A 362 3.48 15.07 3.22
N SER A 363 2.82 15.20 4.38
CA SER A 363 1.72 14.30 4.75
C SER A 363 0.41 14.74 4.10
N LEU A 364 -0.48 13.78 3.92
CA LEU A 364 -1.90 14.01 3.62
C LEU A 364 -2.55 14.90 4.68
N SER A 365 -3.60 15.62 4.27
CA SER A 365 -4.31 16.53 5.18
C SER A 365 -5.04 15.76 6.28
N PHE A 366 -5.26 16.42 7.42
CA PHE A 366 -6.00 15.82 8.54
C PHE A 366 -7.42 15.41 8.13
N ILE A 367 -8.09 16.25 7.33
CA ILE A 367 -9.47 16.03 6.89
C ILE A 367 -9.53 14.84 5.93
N ASP A 368 -8.61 14.75 4.98
CA ASP A 368 -8.54 13.63 4.03
C ASP A 368 -8.31 12.30 4.75
N CYS A 369 -7.39 12.27 5.71
CA CYS A 369 -7.14 11.08 6.54
C CYS A 369 -8.40 10.64 7.31
N LEU A 370 -9.17 11.60 7.85
CA LEU A 370 -10.39 11.31 8.59
C LEU A 370 -11.49 10.75 7.68
N ILE A 371 -11.68 11.35 6.51
CA ILE A 371 -12.65 10.88 5.50
C ILE A 371 -12.31 9.46 5.08
N MET A 372 -11.07 9.21 4.65
CA MET A 372 -10.64 7.89 4.17
C MET A 372 -10.79 6.82 5.24
N ARG A 373 -10.35 7.09 6.48
CA ARG A 373 -10.50 6.16 7.59
C ARG A 373 -11.97 5.84 7.89
N THR A 374 -12.85 6.83 7.76
CA THR A 374 -14.29 6.65 7.99
C THR A 374 -14.92 5.78 6.90
N VAL A 375 -14.64 6.08 5.63
CA VAL A 375 -15.11 5.29 4.48
C VAL A 375 -14.60 3.85 4.56
N TYR A 376 -13.33 3.65 4.92
CA TYR A 376 -12.74 2.33 5.09
C TYR A 376 -13.48 1.52 6.15
N LYS A 377 -13.71 2.08 7.35
CA LYS A 377 -14.43 1.41 8.44
C LYS A 377 -15.88 1.08 8.09
N LEU A 378 -16.59 1.99 7.42
CA LEU A 378 -17.97 1.75 6.97
C LEU A 378 -18.04 0.65 5.91
N SER A 379 -17.05 0.57 5.02
CA SER A 379 -17.00 -0.47 3.99
C SER A 379 -16.60 -1.82 4.58
N TYR A 380 -15.71 -1.85 5.57
CA TYR A 380 -15.23 -3.07 6.20
C TYR A 380 -16.25 -3.67 7.18
N SER A 381 -16.97 -2.84 7.92
CA SER A 381 -18.02 -3.29 8.85
C SER A 381 -19.21 -3.96 8.15
N LYS A 382 -19.44 -3.67 6.86
CA LYS A 382 -20.48 -4.32 6.04
C LYS A 382 -20.08 -5.70 5.51
N LYS A 383 -18.83 -6.13 5.70
CA LYS A 383 -18.30 -7.42 5.24
C LYS A 383 -18.19 -8.46 6.36
N LYS A 384 -18.31 -8.04 7.62
CA LYS A 384 -18.49 -8.91 8.78
C LYS A 384 -19.99 -9.07 9.02
#